data_AF-A0A074RE98-F1
#
_entry.id   AF-A0A074RE98-F1
#
_cell.length_a   1.000
_cell.length_b   1.000
_cell.length_c   1.000
_cell.angle_alpha   90.00
_cell.angle_beta   90.00
_cell.angle_gamma   90.00
#
_symmetry.space_group_name_H-M   'P 1'
#
loop_
_entity.id
_entity.type
_entity.pdbx_description
1 polymer ?
#
loop_
_entity_poly.entity_id
_entity_poly.type
_entity_poly.pdbx_seq_one_letter_code
_entity_poly.pdbx_strand_id
1 'polypeptide(L)'
;MIDFIDEIPRNPARLEDWIEKTTKALEDKSQWNDLFPVGDDDVHVLDTSDCSWILGELYITWIYIIDFDNRVFTVNGGVHFRLETLPQVSNLCNCLLTYKRFEMPAKFVKSVDLWPPPRFDTAQAQQTYDQLRPLVVTLPDWGIPAWDTLTVSHHLSATLVETLVDDYTDDLALTHFPSVWHKVGLFCWQVANAAAPSHLSCPPLDVTPKSSSLYTRASLIKYPSSTHPSITGYMGGKGTLDRYCWFRGCLVSFCPRLDQPAYMMHQVGQMVEHLRKHGRTTEVGIVMSGWHVVAVAVDGHEVRHSPVVDLHDGKQLKDGVLLLMHLLAPAFTVSKTPWGNGSLIHGATNTSAIPEEIIEQIVHYTDSDTYSILPSISRYFRSICLAHPRVGDQILLGYEAAATSGAICKGPVFRTRSTNSMSSTVARLARTAQSVLNWYAPWRYRAKC
;
A
#
# COMPACT_ATOMS: atom_id res chain seq x y z
N MET A 1 -31.56 0.88 -12.38
CA MET A 1 -30.76 1.95 -11.71
C MET A 1 -31.47 3.30 -11.80
N ILE A 2 -31.80 3.80 -12.99
CA ILE A 2 -32.28 5.18 -13.19
C ILE A 2 -33.64 5.41 -12.53
N ASP A 3 -34.56 4.46 -12.65
CA ASP A 3 -35.94 4.65 -12.18
C ASP A 3 -36.04 4.67 -10.64
N PHE A 4 -35.31 3.78 -9.94
CA PHE A 4 -35.41 3.65 -8.49
C PHE A 4 -34.75 4.80 -7.70
N ILE A 5 -33.68 5.41 -8.22
CA ILE A 5 -33.05 6.56 -7.54
C ILE A 5 -33.96 7.80 -7.58
N ASP A 6 -34.78 7.94 -8.63
CA ASP A 6 -35.77 9.01 -8.72
C ASP A 6 -36.96 8.82 -7.77
N GLU A 7 -37.19 7.60 -7.27
CA GLU A 7 -38.20 7.30 -6.26
C GLU A 7 -37.78 7.70 -4.83
N ILE A 8 -36.48 7.88 -4.57
CA ILE A 8 -35.96 8.27 -3.25
C ILE A 8 -36.39 9.72 -2.94
N PRO A 9 -37.22 9.96 -1.90
CA PRO A 9 -37.73 11.29 -1.62
C PRO A 9 -36.61 12.26 -1.22
N ARG A 10 -36.62 13.46 -1.80
CA ARG A 10 -35.63 14.51 -1.47
C ARG A 10 -36.05 15.46 -0.35
N ASN A 11 -37.33 15.45 0.00
CA ASN A 11 -37.82 16.23 1.13
C ASN A 11 -37.49 15.45 2.43
N PRO A 12 -36.82 16.05 3.43
CA PRO A 12 -36.40 15.33 4.63
C PRO A 12 -37.53 14.59 5.34
N ALA A 13 -38.69 15.21 5.52
CA ALA A 13 -39.82 14.58 6.21
C ALA A 13 -40.39 13.39 5.42
N ARG A 14 -40.43 13.50 4.09
CA ARG A 14 -40.86 12.38 3.21
C ARG A 14 -39.80 11.28 3.13
N LEU A 15 -38.52 11.64 3.22
CA LEU A 15 -37.44 10.67 3.26
C LEU A 15 -37.51 9.83 4.53
N GLU A 16 -37.74 10.44 5.69
CA GLU A 16 -37.92 9.71 6.95
C GLU A 16 -39.12 8.75 6.88
N ASP A 17 -40.27 9.23 6.43
CA ASP A 17 -41.47 8.38 6.28
C ASP A 17 -41.23 7.21 5.31
N TRP A 18 -40.51 7.47 4.21
CA TRP A 18 -40.13 6.44 3.25
C TRP A 18 -39.11 5.44 3.82
N ILE A 19 -38.11 5.88 4.59
CA ILE A 19 -37.16 4.98 5.27
C ILE A 19 -37.91 4.10 6.27
N GLU A 20 -38.72 4.68 7.15
CA GLU A 20 -39.48 3.93 8.16
C GLU A 20 -40.43 2.91 7.50
N LYS A 21 -41.18 3.33 6.49
CA LYS A 21 -42.10 2.47 5.76
C LYS A 21 -41.37 1.33 5.05
N THR A 22 -40.26 1.64 4.36
CA THR A 22 -39.48 0.65 3.61
C THR A 22 -38.81 -0.34 4.56
N THR A 23 -38.18 0.13 5.64
CA THR A 23 -37.55 -0.73 6.65
C THR A 23 -38.56 -1.71 7.25
N LYS A 24 -39.76 -1.22 7.63
CA LYS A 24 -40.81 -2.07 8.19
C LYS A 24 -41.35 -3.09 7.19
N ALA A 25 -41.47 -2.70 5.92
CA ALA A 25 -41.91 -3.61 4.87
C ALA A 25 -40.83 -4.65 4.51
N LEU A 26 -39.54 -4.35 4.68
CA LEU A 26 -38.44 -5.30 4.51
C LEU A 26 -38.43 -6.41 5.58
N GLU A 27 -38.95 -6.14 6.79
CA GLU A 27 -39.14 -7.16 7.83
C GLU A 27 -40.18 -8.23 7.42
N ASP A 28 -41.16 -7.86 6.57
CA ASP A 28 -42.21 -8.74 6.07
C ASP A 28 -41.91 -9.23 4.64
N LYS A 29 -41.43 -10.47 4.55
CA LYS A 29 -41.10 -11.12 3.26
C LYS A 29 -42.23 -11.11 2.24
N SER A 30 -43.49 -11.05 2.68
CA SER A 30 -44.63 -11.03 1.77
C SER A 30 -44.78 -9.71 1.00
N GLN A 31 -44.16 -8.63 1.49
CA GLN A 31 -44.24 -7.28 0.91
C GLN A 31 -43.09 -6.96 -0.03
N TRP A 32 -42.09 -7.83 -0.18
CA TRP A 32 -40.91 -7.55 -1.00
C TRP A 32 -41.24 -7.32 -2.48
N ASN A 33 -42.20 -8.06 -3.02
CA ASN A 33 -42.65 -7.91 -4.41
C ASN A 33 -43.38 -6.59 -4.66
N ASP A 34 -43.99 -6.00 -3.63
CA ASP A 34 -44.66 -4.71 -3.71
C ASP A 34 -43.68 -3.53 -3.57
N LEU A 35 -42.54 -3.74 -2.90
CA LEU A 35 -41.48 -2.76 -2.72
C LEU A 35 -40.55 -2.64 -3.95
N PHE A 36 -40.32 -3.75 -4.65
CA PHE A 36 -39.41 -3.82 -5.80
C PHE A 36 -40.14 -4.42 -7.00
N PRO A 37 -40.92 -3.63 -7.76
CA PRO A 37 -41.60 -4.09 -8.96
C PRO A 37 -40.59 -4.26 -10.11
N VAL A 38 -39.75 -5.28 -10.04
CA VAL A 38 -38.77 -5.62 -11.10
C VAL A 38 -39.04 -7.06 -11.54
N GLY A 39 -39.18 -7.26 -12.85
CA GLY A 39 -39.50 -8.56 -13.44
C GLY A 39 -38.36 -9.56 -13.28
N ASP A 40 -38.72 -10.81 -12.95
CA ASP A 40 -37.93 -12.06 -12.96
C ASP A 40 -36.52 -12.12 -12.34
N ASP A 41 -35.94 -11.02 -11.84
CA ASP A 41 -34.66 -11.04 -11.13
C ASP A 41 -34.87 -11.15 -9.61
N ASP A 42 -34.51 -12.31 -9.06
CA ASP A 42 -34.70 -12.73 -7.67
C ASP A 42 -34.17 -11.71 -6.62
N VAL A 43 -35.05 -11.28 -5.71
CA VAL A 43 -34.66 -10.53 -4.50
C VAL A 43 -33.94 -11.50 -3.54
N HIS A 44 -32.61 -11.39 -3.47
CA HIS A 44 -31.79 -12.21 -2.57
C HIS A 44 -31.50 -11.48 -1.25
N VAL A 45 -31.89 -12.09 -0.13
CA VAL A 45 -31.35 -11.72 1.19
C VAL A 45 -30.10 -12.54 1.45
N LEU A 46 -28.96 -11.86 1.35
CA LEU A 46 -27.63 -12.45 1.54
C LEU A 46 -27.16 -12.24 2.98
N ASP A 47 -26.60 -13.28 3.57
CA ASP A 47 -26.02 -13.21 4.91
C ASP A 47 -24.80 -12.27 4.91
N THR A 48 -24.72 -11.41 5.94
CA THR A 48 -23.69 -10.37 6.13
C THR A 48 -22.26 -10.90 6.34
N SER A 49 -22.06 -12.22 6.23
CA SER A 49 -20.78 -12.86 6.50
C SER A 49 -19.72 -12.63 5.42
N ASP A 50 -20.12 -12.33 4.17
CA ASP A 50 -19.24 -11.87 3.11
C ASP A 50 -19.95 -10.82 2.24
N CYS A 51 -19.54 -9.56 2.36
CA CYS A 51 -20.08 -8.45 1.56
C CYS A 51 -19.45 -8.36 0.15
N SER A 52 -18.69 -9.36 -0.30
CA SER A 52 -18.05 -9.32 -1.63
C SER A 52 -19.05 -9.30 -2.78
N TRP A 53 -20.29 -9.75 -2.58
CA TRP A 53 -21.37 -9.67 -3.57
C TRP A 53 -21.72 -8.21 -3.97
N ILE A 54 -21.31 -7.23 -3.17
CA ILE A 54 -21.55 -5.81 -3.38
C ILE A 54 -20.64 -5.21 -4.49
N LEU A 55 -19.56 -5.91 -4.86
CA LEU A 55 -18.51 -5.41 -5.76
C LEU A 55 -18.81 -5.56 -7.26
N GLY A 56 -19.85 -6.29 -7.63
CA GLY A 56 -20.14 -6.60 -9.04
C GLY A 56 -19.40 -7.81 -9.58
N GLU A 57 -19.96 -8.41 -10.63
CA GLU A 57 -19.31 -9.44 -11.44
C GLU A 57 -18.87 -8.88 -12.80
N LEU A 58 -18.06 -9.64 -13.56
CA LEU A 58 -17.47 -9.22 -14.85
C LEU A 58 -18.47 -8.68 -15.89
N TYR A 59 -19.75 -9.03 -15.78
CA TYR A 59 -20.82 -8.62 -16.69
C TYR A 59 -21.81 -7.61 -16.08
N ILE A 60 -21.63 -7.27 -14.80
CA ILE A 60 -22.49 -6.34 -14.08
C ILE A 60 -21.78 -4.99 -14.03
N THR A 61 -22.28 -4.02 -14.80
CA THR A 61 -21.65 -2.70 -14.88
C THR A 61 -21.74 -1.94 -13.55
N TRP A 62 -22.81 -2.17 -12.78
CA TRP A 62 -23.06 -1.49 -11.51
C TRP A 62 -23.85 -2.36 -10.53
N ILE A 63 -23.42 -2.40 -9.28
CA ILE A 63 -24.22 -2.83 -8.13
C ILE A 63 -24.46 -1.62 -7.24
N TYR A 64 -25.67 -1.48 -6.72
CA TYR A 64 -26.00 -0.47 -5.74
C TYR A 64 -26.73 -1.06 -4.54
N ILE A 65 -26.52 -0.46 -3.38
CA ILE A 65 -27.10 -0.90 -2.11
C ILE A 65 -27.62 0.30 -1.36
N ILE A 66 -28.81 0.15 -0.79
CA ILE A 66 -29.36 1.11 0.16
C ILE A 66 -29.24 0.52 1.54
N ASP A 67 -28.41 1.14 2.36
CA ASP A 67 -28.27 0.83 3.77
C ASP A 67 -29.06 1.89 4.55
N PHE A 68 -30.21 1.47 5.07
CA PHE A 68 -31.11 2.34 5.83
C PHE A 68 -30.57 2.68 7.22
N ASP A 69 -29.82 1.78 7.84
CA ASP A 69 -29.22 1.99 9.17
C ASP A 69 -28.14 3.07 9.11
N ASN A 70 -27.28 2.98 8.10
CA ASN A 70 -26.24 3.98 7.87
C ASN A 70 -26.73 5.15 7.00
N ARG A 71 -27.95 5.10 6.47
CA ARG A 71 -28.54 6.11 5.57
C ARG A 71 -27.65 6.42 4.36
N VAL A 72 -27.13 5.37 3.73
CA VAL A 72 -26.26 5.50 2.56
C VAL A 72 -26.77 4.73 1.35
N PHE A 73 -26.51 5.32 0.18
CA PHE A 73 -26.59 4.67 -1.11
C PHE A 73 -25.17 4.33 -1.57
N THR A 74 -24.83 3.05 -1.59
CA THR A 74 -23.49 2.55 -1.95
C THR A 74 -23.46 2.13 -3.41
N VAL A 75 -22.42 2.49 -4.15
CA VAL A 75 -22.20 2.02 -5.54
C VAL A 75 -20.90 1.22 -5.62
N ASN A 76 -20.97 0.01 -6.18
CA ASN A 76 -19.88 -0.95 -6.37
C ASN A 76 -19.04 -1.18 -5.11
N GLY A 77 -19.66 -1.13 -3.94
CA GLY A 77 -19.01 -1.29 -2.63
C GLY A 77 -18.03 -0.19 -2.24
N GLY A 78 -17.65 0.70 -3.16
CA GLY A 78 -16.65 1.73 -2.94
C GLY A 78 -17.25 3.05 -2.50
N VAL A 79 -18.26 3.56 -3.21
CA VAL A 79 -18.76 4.93 -2.98
C VAL A 79 -20.04 4.94 -2.16
N HIS A 80 -19.99 5.50 -0.95
CA HIS A 80 -21.15 5.65 -0.07
C HIS A 80 -21.71 7.08 -0.12
N PHE A 81 -22.81 7.25 -0.84
CA PHE A 81 -23.53 8.51 -0.92
C PHE A 81 -24.50 8.67 0.25
N ARG A 82 -24.62 9.87 0.79
CA ARG A 82 -25.66 10.22 1.76
C ARG A 82 -27.03 10.18 1.08
N LEU A 83 -27.99 9.48 1.66
CA LEU A 83 -29.36 9.48 1.12
C LEU A 83 -29.97 10.88 1.12
N GLU A 84 -29.67 11.70 2.13
CA GLU A 84 -30.26 13.03 2.30
C GLU A 84 -29.81 14.04 1.24
N THR A 85 -28.66 13.80 0.62
CA THR A 85 -28.05 14.73 -0.34
C THR A 85 -27.75 14.09 -1.69
N LEU A 86 -28.33 12.91 -1.95
CA LEU A 86 -28.06 12.13 -3.15
C LEU A 86 -28.22 12.99 -4.42
N PRO A 87 -27.22 13.02 -5.33
CA PRO A 87 -27.32 13.78 -6.57
C PRO A 87 -28.54 13.39 -7.41
N GLN A 88 -28.96 14.26 -8.34
CA GLN A 88 -29.93 13.87 -9.37
C GLN A 88 -29.37 12.74 -10.23
N VAL A 89 -30.23 11.84 -10.70
CA VAL A 89 -29.82 10.65 -11.45
C VAL A 89 -28.96 11.01 -12.65
N SER A 90 -29.34 12.02 -13.43
CA SER A 90 -28.54 12.51 -14.56
C SER A 90 -27.12 12.94 -14.14
N ASN A 91 -26.99 13.63 -13.01
CA ASN A 91 -25.71 14.06 -12.46
C ASN A 91 -24.92 12.88 -11.88
N LEU A 92 -25.59 11.95 -11.20
CA LEU A 92 -24.97 10.74 -10.66
C LEU A 92 -24.47 9.86 -11.79
N CYS A 93 -25.27 9.58 -12.83
CA CYS A 93 -24.85 8.83 -14.01
C CYS A 93 -23.71 9.49 -14.76
N ASN A 94 -23.72 10.81 -14.93
CA ASN A 94 -22.60 11.54 -15.55
C ASN A 94 -21.32 11.41 -14.74
N CYS A 95 -21.43 11.50 -13.41
CA CYS A 95 -20.35 11.19 -12.49
C CYS A 95 -19.89 9.73 -12.68
N LEU A 96 -20.83 8.77 -12.74
CA LEU A 96 -20.57 7.33 -12.85
C LEU A 96 -19.91 6.90 -14.15
N LEU A 97 -20.28 7.52 -15.26
CA LEU A 97 -19.79 7.16 -16.59
C LEU A 97 -18.52 7.91 -16.98
N THR A 98 -18.00 8.80 -16.14
CA THR A 98 -16.82 9.59 -16.46
C THR A 98 -15.54 8.78 -16.27
N TYR A 99 -14.77 8.61 -17.36
CA TYR A 99 -13.44 7.96 -17.34
C TYR A 99 -12.34 8.79 -16.67
N LYS A 100 -12.61 10.07 -16.37
CA LYS A 100 -11.68 10.96 -15.68
C LYS A 100 -11.86 10.84 -14.17
N ARG A 101 -10.75 10.60 -13.46
CA ARG A 101 -10.68 10.70 -12.01
C ARG A 101 -11.18 12.08 -11.54
N PHE A 102 -12.15 12.12 -10.63
CA PHE A 102 -12.63 13.34 -9.99
C PHE A 102 -12.86 13.11 -8.48
N GLU A 103 -12.74 14.16 -7.69
CA GLU A 103 -13.06 14.12 -6.26
C GLU A 103 -14.55 14.44 -6.08
N MET A 104 -15.30 13.52 -5.47
CA MET A 104 -16.70 13.76 -5.15
C MET A 104 -16.82 14.82 -4.04
N PRO A 105 -17.70 15.82 -4.17
CA PRO A 105 -17.92 16.80 -3.12
C PRO A 105 -18.29 16.12 -1.79
N ALA A 106 -17.59 16.47 -0.71
CA ALA A 106 -17.76 15.86 0.62
C ALA A 106 -19.21 15.92 1.14
N LYS A 107 -20.00 16.91 0.70
CA LYS A 107 -21.43 17.01 1.03
C LYS A 107 -22.25 15.81 0.58
N PHE A 108 -21.82 15.07 -0.45
CA PHE A 108 -22.54 13.94 -1.02
C PHE A 108 -22.10 12.60 -0.46
N VAL A 109 -20.91 12.52 0.16
CA VAL A 109 -20.29 11.26 0.56
C VAL A 109 -20.32 11.12 2.08
N LYS A 110 -20.40 9.88 2.56
CA LYS A 110 -20.30 9.51 3.97
C LYS A 110 -19.26 8.41 4.14
N SER A 111 -18.45 8.46 5.20
CA SER A 111 -17.65 7.29 5.59
C SER A 111 -18.56 6.32 6.33
N VAL A 112 -18.49 5.05 5.97
CA VAL A 112 -19.18 3.97 6.67
C VAL A 112 -18.13 2.99 7.13
N ASP A 113 -17.96 2.90 8.45
CA ASP A 113 -16.98 2.00 9.04
C ASP A 113 -17.63 0.65 9.31
N LEU A 114 -17.38 -0.29 8.39
CA LEU A 114 -17.91 -1.66 8.45
C LEU A 114 -16.95 -2.62 9.21
N TRP A 115 -16.03 -2.08 10.01
CA TRP A 115 -15.01 -2.84 10.73
C TRP A 115 -15.14 -2.73 12.26
N PRO A 116 -14.67 -3.74 13.02
CA PRO A 116 -14.15 -5.02 12.54
C PRO A 116 -15.27 -5.92 11.98
N PRO A 117 -14.94 -7.01 11.26
CA PRO A 117 -15.96 -7.90 10.70
C PRO A 117 -16.84 -8.46 11.83
N PRO A 118 -18.14 -8.73 11.60
CA PRO A 118 -19.09 -9.10 12.66
C PRO A 118 -18.69 -10.30 13.55
N ARG A 119 -17.78 -11.16 13.08
CA ARG A 119 -17.30 -12.35 13.81
C ARG A 119 -15.93 -12.16 14.49
N PHE A 120 -15.36 -10.96 14.44
CA PHE A 120 -14.08 -10.68 15.05
C PHE A 120 -14.23 -10.46 16.56
N ASP A 121 -13.59 -11.30 17.36
CA ASP A 121 -13.64 -11.22 18.82
C ASP A 121 -12.69 -10.11 19.32
N THR A 122 -13.26 -8.93 19.52
CA THR A 122 -12.54 -7.75 20.03
C THR A 122 -12.08 -7.94 21.47
N ALA A 123 -12.83 -8.67 22.29
CA ALA A 123 -12.49 -8.91 23.68
C ALA A 123 -11.30 -9.85 23.81
N GLN A 124 -11.27 -10.93 23.02
CA GLN A 124 -10.13 -11.84 22.96
C GLN A 124 -8.88 -11.12 22.43
N ALA A 125 -9.02 -10.29 21.38
CA ALA A 125 -7.92 -9.52 20.83
C ALA A 125 -7.30 -8.57 21.89
N GLN A 126 -8.13 -7.83 22.60
CA GLN A 126 -7.70 -6.94 23.69
C GLN A 126 -7.02 -7.73 24.81
N GLN A 127 -7.65 -8.80 25.29
CA GLN A 127 -7.12 -9.63 26.38
C GLN A 127 -5.74 -10.21 26.02
N THR A 128 -5.57 -10.71 24.79
CA THR A 128 -4.31 -11.26 24.30
C THR A 128 -3.22 -10.20 24.26
N TYR A 129 -3.56 -9.00 23.80
CA TYR A 129 -2.64 -7.88 23.73
C TYR A 129 -2.22 -7.37 25.12
N ASP A 130 -3.17 -7.25 26.06
CA ASP A 130 -2.87 -6.80 27.43
C ASP A 130 -1.95 -7.76 28.19
N GLN A 131 -2.06 -9.06 27.91
CA GLN A 131 -1.14 -10.08 28.46
C GLN A 131 0.31 -9.89 27.99
N LEU A 132 0.53 -9.30 26.81
CA LEU A 132 1.88 -9.03 26.30
C LEU A 132 2.54 -7.85 27.01
N ARG A 133 1.76 -6.97 27.64
CA ARG A 133 2.20 -5.70 28.24
C ARG A 133 3.15 -4.90 27.32
N PRO A 134 2.74 -4.63 26.07
CA PRO A 134 3.63 -4.01 25.11
C PRO A 134 3.93 -2.55 25.47
N LEU A 135 5.15 -2.12 25.20
CA LEU A 135 5.54 -0.72 25.25
C LEU A 135 5.36 -0.08 23.86
N VAL A 136 4.51 0.93 23.76
CA VAL A 136 4.39 1.73 22.53
C VAL A 136 5.55 2.71 22.46
N VAL A 137 6.36 2.60 21.42
CA VAL A 137 7.58 3.40 21.23
C VAL A 137 7.37 4.42 20.11
N THR A 138 7.79 5.66 20.32
CA THR A 138 7.59 6.74 19.34
C THR A 138 8.49 6.57 18.12
N LEU A 139 8.10 7.14 16.98
CA LEU A 139 8.86 6.97 15.72
C LEU A 139 10.31 7.47 15.78
N PRO A 140 10.63 8.62 16.40
CA PRO A 140 12.02 9.03 16.58
C PRO A 140 12.84 8.01 17.36
N ASP A 141 12.26 7.37 18.37
CA ASP A 141 12.94 6.35 19.17
C ASP A 141 13.25 5.08 18.36
N TRP A 142 12.50 4.82 17.28
CA TRP A 142 12.81 3.77 16.30
C TRP A 142 14.01 4.11 15.41
N GLY A 143 14.53 5.34 15.44
CA GLY A 143 15.68 5.75 14.63
C GLY A 143 15.34 5.99 13.15
N ILE A 144 14.08 6.29 12.83
CA ILE A 144 13.66 6.60 11.45
C ILE A 144 14.40 7.85 10.93
N PRO A 145 14.80 7.89 9.64
CA PRO A 145 15.35 9.10 9.04
C PRO A 145 14.27 10.18 8.93
N ALA A 146 14.70 11.44 8.76
CA ALA A 146 13.81 12.54 8.42
C ALA A 146 13.80 12.80 6.91
N TRP A 147 12.71 13.34 6.37
CA TRP A 147 12.52 13.59 4.93
C TRP A 147 13.61 14.45 4.29
N ASP A 148 14.20 15.38 5.05
CA ASP A 148 15.28 16.29 4.63
C ASP A 148 16.67 15.64 4.70
N THR A 149 16.80 14.51 5.39
CA THR A 149 18.05 13.74 5.53
C THR A 149 18.15 12.56 4.56
N LEU A 150 17.19 12.42 3.66
CA LEU A 150 17.12 11.28 2.74
C LEU A 150 18.26 11.32 1.71
N THR A 151 18.87 10.15 1.50
CA THR A 151 19.85 9.96 0.41
C THR A 151 19.16 9.81 -0.94
N VAL A 152 19.96 9.80 -2.02
CA VAL A 152 19.47 9.59 -3.39
C VAL A 152 18.70 8.26 -3.53
N SER A 153 19.18 7.19 -2.91
CA SER A 153 18.49 5.89 -2.91
C SER A 153 17.17 5.91 -2.14
N HIS A 154 17.08 6.66 -1.03
CA HIS A 154 15.82 6.86 -0.33
C HIS A 154 14.80 7.63 -1.19
N HIS A 155 15.22 8.71 -1.86
CA HIS A 155 14.32 9.45 -2.76
C HIS A 155 13.85 8.61 -3.94
N LEU A 156 14.71 7.76 -4.50
CA LEU A 156 14.32 6.81 -5.54
C LEU A 156 13.28 5.81 -5.02
N SER A 157 13.49 5.23 -3.85
CA SER A 157 12.54 4.35 -3.18
C SER A 157 11.19 5.03 -2.90
N ALA A 158 11.21 6.26 -2.37
CA ALA A 158 10.01 7.05 -2.14
C ALA A 158 9.21 7.22 -3.44
N THR A 159 9.90 7.57 -4.53
CA THR A 159 9.27 7.76 -5.84
C THR A 159 8.58 6.50 -6.36
N LEU A 160 9.20 5.33 -6.15
CA LEU A 160 8.60 4.06 -6.54
C LEU A 160 7.35 3.74 -5.69
N VAL A 161 7.42 3.96 -4.39
CA VAL A 161 6.26 3.76 -3.50
C VAL A 161 5.12 4.70 -3.90
N GLU A 162 5.41 5.98 -4.17
CA GLU A 162 4.42 6.95 -4.64
C GLU A 162 3.73 6.46 -5.91
N THR A 163 4.49 5.92 -6.87
CA THR A 163 3.94 5.35 -8.11
C THR A 163 2.98 4.19 -7.84
N LEU A 164 3.37 3.27 -6.93
CA LEU A 164 2.54 2.13 -6.55
C LEU A 164 1.24 2.56 -5.87
N VAL A 165 1.29 3.53 -4.96
CA VAL A 165 0.09 4.09 -4.30
C VAL A 165 -0.89 4.60 -5.35
N ASP A 166 -0.37 5.27 -6.37
CA ASP A 166 -1.14 5.89 -7.44
C ASP A 166 -1.71 4.88 -8.47
N ASP A 167 -1.07 3.71 -8.60
CA ASP A 167 -1.51 2.56 -9.42
C ASP A 167 -2.61 1.76 -8.71
N TYR A 168 -2.50 1.55 -7.40
CA TYR A 168 -3.41 0.72 -6.62
C TYR A 168 -4.50 1.50 -5.88
N THR A 169 -4.57 2.83 -6.00
CA THR A 169 -5.50 3.68 -5.23
C THR A 169 -6.95 3.15 -5.24
N ASP A 170 -7.43 2.68 -6.38
CA ASP A 170 -8.81 2.22 -6.55
C ASP A 170 -9.03 0.88 -5.80
N ASP A 171 -8.05 -0.03 -5.83
CA ASP A 171 -8.10 -1.29 -5.06
C ASP A 171 -7.95 -1.05 -3.55
N LEU A 172 -7.13 -0.07 -3.15
CA LEU A 172 -6.92 0.31 -1.75
C LEU A 172 -8.16 0.94 -1.10
N ALA A 173 -9.09 1.46 -1.91
CA ALA A 173 -10.39 1.93 -1.43
C ALA A 173 -11.35 0.79 -1.05
N LEU A 174 -11.06 -0.43 -1.50
CA LEU A 174 -11.93 -1.60 -1.37
C LEU A 174 -11.35 -2.64 -0.39
N THR A 175 -10.44 -2.22 0.51
CA THR A 175 -9.76 -3.11 1.47
C THR A 175 -10.70 -3.85 2.42
N HIS A 176 -11.93 -3.37 2.58
CA HIS A 176 -12.95 -3.99 3.42
C HIS A 176 -13.48 -5.30 2.83
N PHE A 177 -13.26 -5.57 1.54
CA PHE A 177 -13.78 -6.75 0.85
C PHE A 177 -12.73 -7.87 0.72
N PRO A 178 -13.02 -9.08 1.25
CA PRO A 178 -12.12 -10.23 1.15
C PRO A 178 -11.73 -10.62 -0.28
N SER A 179 -12.53 -10.30 -1.30
CA SER A 179 -12.17 -10.57 -2.69
C SER A 179 -10.99 -9.72 -3.20
N VAL A 180 -10.77 -8.52 -2.64
CA VAL A 180 -9.71 -7.56 -3.07
C VAL A 180 -8.39 -7.78 -2.30
N TRP A 181 -8.46 -8.48 -1.19
CA TRP A 181 -7.36 -8.79 -0.29
C TRP A 181 -6.09 -9.32 -0.99
N HIS A 182 -6.22 -10.17 -2.02
CA HIS A 182 -5.06 -10.63 -2.78
C HIS A 182 -4.30 -9.49 -3.49
N LYS A 183 -5.00 -8.43 -3.95
CA LYS A 183 -4.39 -7.24 -4.54
C LYS A 183 -3.75 -6.34 -3.50
N VAL A 184 -4.38 -6.22 -2.32
CA VAL A 184 -3.80 -5.48 -1.18
C VAL A 184 -2.48 -6.12 -0.75
N GLY A 185 -2.45 -7.45 -0.62
CA GLY A 185 -1.21 -8.17 -0.30
C GLY A 185 -0.14 -8.02 -1.38
N LEU A 186 -0.52 -7.97 -2.66
CA LEU A 186 0.39 -7.70 -3.78
C LEU A 186 0.98 -6.29 -3.68
N PHE A 187 0.13 -5.29 -3.46
CA PHE A 187 0.54 -3.91 -3.24
C PHE A 187 1.51 -3.80 -2.07
N CYS A 188 1.17 -4.33 -0.89
CA CYS A 188 2.02 -4.25 0.31
C CYS A 188 3.40 -4.87 0.07
N TRP A 189 3.46 -6.00 -0.63
CA TRP A 189 4.73 -6.61 -1.03
C TRP A 189 5.54 -5.72 -1.96
N GLN A 190 4.90 -5.13 -2.98
CA GLN A 190 5.58 -4.21 -3.89
C GLN A 190 6.09 -2.97 -3.16
N VAL A 191 5.31 -2.42 -2.22
CA VAL A 191 5.73 -1.29 -1.37
C VAL A 191 6.89 -1.68 -0.48
N ALA A 192 6.87 -2.82 0.20
CA ALA A 192 7.98 -3.28 1.03
C ALA A 192 9.28 -3.43 0.21
N ASN A 193 9.18 -3.95 -1.01
CA ASN A 193 10.34 -4.06 -1.91
C ASN A 193 10.83 -2.70 -2.41
N ALA A 194 9.91 -1.81 -2.80
CA ALA A 194 10.24 -0.47 -3.27
C ALA A 194 10.83 0.41 -2.16
N ALA A 195 10.28 0.32 -0.94
CA ALA A 195 10.71 1.08 0.22
C ALA A 195 12.09 0.66 0.74
N ALA A 196 12.60 -0.52 0.38
CA ALA A 196 13.95 -0.94 0.73
C ALA A 196 14.99 -0.22 -0.16
N PRO A 197 15.73 0.81 0.34
CA PRO A 197 16.58 1.69 -0.50
C PRO A 197 17.70 0.96 -1.23
N SER A 198 18.08 -0.20 -0.70
CA SER A 198 19.10 -1.07 -1.27
C SER A 198 18.57 -2.08 -2.28
N HIS A 199 17.27 -2.22 -2.49
CA HIS A 199 16.72 -3.36 -3.23
C HIS A 199 16.93 -3.25 -4.74
N LEU A 200 16.77 -2.07 -5.31
CA LEU A 200 17.04 -1.84 -6.74
C LEU A 200 18.51 -2.04 -7.10
N SER A 201 19.42 -1.68 -6.20
CA SER A 201 20.86 -1.76 -6.46
C SER A 201 21.48 -3.06 -5.95
N CYS A 202 20.90 -3.68 -4.91
CA CYS A 202 21.45 -4.83 -4.19
C CYS A 202 20.31 -5.80 -3.79
N PRO A 203 19.63 -6.46 -4.75
CA PRO A 203 18.60 -7.44 -4.41
C PRO A 203 19.21 -8.56 -3.54
N PRO A 204 18.54 -9.03 -2.48
CA PRO A 204 19.09 -10.12 -1.67
C PRO A 204 19.10 -11.42 -2.49
N LEU A 205 20.20 -12.17 -2.42
CA LEU A 205 20.35 -13.45 -3.13
C LEU A 205 19.37 -14.53 -2.62
N ASP A 206 18.84 -14.37 -1.40
CA ASP A 206 18.08 -15.39 -0.68
C ASP A 206 16.59 -15.05 -0.44
N VAL A 207 16.00 -14.11 -1.18
CA VAL A 207 14.57 -13.80 -0.95
C VAL A 207 13.70 -14.93 -1.49
N THR A 208 13.10 -15.67 -0.57
CA THR A 208 11.88 -16.43 -0.81
C THR A 208 10.68 -15.48 -0.78
N PRO A 209 9.75 -15.59 -1.75
CA PRO A 209 9.64 -16.65 -2.76
C PRO A 209 10.52 -16.43 -3.99
N LYS A 210 11.33 -17.46 -4.33
CA LYS A 210 12.19 -17.51 -5.54
C LYS A 210 11.40 -17.62 -6.86
N SER A 211 10.07 -17.69 -6.82
CA SER A 211 9.19 -17.91 -7.98
C SER A 211 8.32 -16.72 -8.38
N SER A 212 8.53 -15.53 -7.79
CA SER A 212 7.65 -14.35 -8.00
C SER A 212 8.43 -13.07 -8.35
N SER A 213 9.63 -13.24 -8.92
CA SER A 213 10.59 -12.20 -9.26
C SER A 213 10.22 -11.39 -10.50
N LEU A 214 9.07 -10.72 -10.47
CA LEU A 214 8.85 -9.50 -11.24
C LEU A 214 9.12 -8.32 -10.33
N TYR A 215 10.41 -8.05 -10.17
CA TYR A 215 10.92 -6.85 -9.52
C TYR A 215 10.30 -5.63 -10.18
N THR A 216 9.98 -4.60 -9.41
CA THR A 216 9.77 -3.24 -9.90
C THR A 216 11.09 -2.74 -10.49
N ARG A 217 11.52 -3.32 -11.62
CA ARG A 217 12.65 -2.83 -12.40
C ARG A 217 12.15 -1.49 -12.91
N ALA A 218 12.64 -0.41 -12.31
CA ALA A 218 12.39 0.94 -12.77
C ALA A 218 12.95 1.05 -14.20
N SER A 219 12.14 0.62 -15.17
CA SER A 219 12.52 0.59 -16.57
C SER A 219 12.24 1.97 -17.13
N LEU A 220 13.26 2.83 -17.13
CA LEU A 220 13.27 4.14 -17.78
C LEU A 220 13.30 4.02 -19.32
N ILE A 221 12.53 3.10 -19.91
CA ILE A 221 12.59 2.85 -21.35
C ILE A 221 11.67 3.78 -22.13
N LYS A 222 12.30 4.55 -23.03
CA LYS A 222 11.71 5.18 -24.22
C LYS A 222 11.15 4.09 -25.14
N TYR A 223 9.87 4.21 -25.47
CA TYR A 223 9.09 3.47 -26.49
C TYR A 223 8.27 2.25 -26.02
N PRO A 224 6.96 2.21 -26.36
CA PRO A 224 6.09 1.07 -26.12
C PRO A 224 6.26 0.05 -27.26
N SER A 225 6.82 -1.13 -26.98
CA SER A 225 6.61 -2.30 -27.84
C SER A 225 5.49 -3.15 -27.25
N SER A 226 4.51 -3.46 -28.10
CA SER A 226 3.21 -4.07 -27.78
C SER A 226 3.27 -5.58 -27.47
N THR A 227 4.41 -6.11 -27.03
CA THR A 227 4.62 -7.57 -26.92
C THR A 227 5.28 -8.04 -25.63
N HIS A 228 5.49 -7.18 -24.64
CA HIS A 228 5.91 -7.66 -23.31
C HIS A 228 4.69 -7.99 -22.44
N PRO A 229 4.57 -9.23 -21.93
CA PRO A 229 3.54 -9.56 -20.96
C PRO A 229 3.69 -8.62 -19.77
N SER A 230 2.59 -7.99 -19.37
CA SER A 230 2.58 -6.99 -18.32
C SER A 230 3.29 -7.53 -17.06
N ILE A 231 4.09 -6.68 -16.42
CA ILE A 231 4.81 -7.00 -15.19
C ILE A 231 3.83 -7.39 -14.05
N THR A 232 2.55 -7.11 -14.23
CA THR A 232 1.43 -7.51 -13.39
C THR A 232 1.06 -9.01 -13.50
N GLY A 233 1.53 -9.72 -14.53
CA GLY A 233 1.06 -11.07 -14.88
C GLY A 233 1.61 -12.23 -14.04
N TYR A 234 2.80 -12.11 -13.41
CA TYR A 234 3.42 -13.26 -12.69
C TYR A 234 3.24 -13.24 -11.16
N MET A 235 2.60 -12.22 -10.59
CA MET A 235 2.13 -12.25 -9.19
C MET A 235 0.66 -12.66 -9.07
N GLY A 236 0.08 -13.20 -10.14
CA GLY A 236 -1.14 -13.98 -10.08
C GLY A 236 -0.85 -15.34 -9.45
N GLY A 237 -1.08 -15.50 -8.15
CA GLY A 237 -1.06 -16.83 -7.54
C GLY A 237 -1.02 -16.86 -6.01
N LYS A 238 -2.20 -16.71 -5.38
CA LYS A 238 -2.49 -16.98 -3.95
C LYS A 238 -1.81 -16.08 -2.91
N GLY A 239 -2.57 -15.07 -2.49
CA GLY A 239 -2.72 -14.58 -1.10
C GLY A 239 -1.43 -14.43 -0.28
N THR A 240 -0.86 -13.23 -0.28
CA THR A 240 0.22 -12.85 0.64
C THR A 240 -0.30 -12.30 1.98
N LEU A 241 -1.62 -12.10 2.13
CA LEU A 241 -2.21 -11.70 3.41
C LEU A 241 -2.12 -12.84 4.43
N ASP A 242 -1.90 -12.46 5.69
CA ASP A 242 -1.67 -13.32 6.85
C ASP A 242 -0.48 -14.29 6.70
N ARG A 243 0.32 -14.14 5.64
CA ARG A 243 1.57 -14.89 5.46
C ARG A 243 2.72 -14.11 6.08
N TYR A 244 3.41 -14.80 6.97
CA TYR A 244 4.64 -14.34 7.57
C TYR A 244 5.83 -14.73 6.68
N CYS A 245 6.60 -13.73 6.24
CA CYS A 245 7.78 -13.96 5.40
C CYS A 245 8.97 -13.16 5.93
N TRP A 246 10.13 -13.79 5.95
CA TRP A 246 11.37 -13.09 6.32
C TRP A 246 11.87 -12.27 5.15
N PHE A 247 11.95 -10.95 5.34
CA PHE A 247 12.45 -10.03 4.34
C PHE A 247 13.43 -9.04 4.96
N ARG A 248 14.65 -8.99 4.40
CA ARG A 248 15.75 -8.13 4.88
C ARG A 248 16.07 -8.28 6.38
N GLY A 249 15.74 -9.41 7.00
CA GLY A 249 15.91 -9.64 8.45
C GLY A 249 14.80 -9.04 9.31
N CYS A 250 13.63 -8.73 8.73
CA CYS A 250 12.38 -8.49 9.45
C CYS A 250 11.39 -9.60 9.09
N LEU A 251 10.51 -9.96 10.03
CA LEU A 251 9.35 -10.80 9.73
C LEU A 251 8.22 -9.90 9.24
N VAL A 252 7.81 -10.03 7.99
CA VAL A 252 6.78 -9.19 7.37
C VAL A 252 5.48 -9.97 7.24
N SER A 253 4.38 -9.34 7.63
CA SER A 253 3.01 -9.82 7.40
C SER A 253 2.14 -8.70 6.84
N PHE A 254 1.10 -9.08 6.10
CA PHE A 254 0.16 -8.16 5.49
C PHE A 254 -1.25 -8.42 5.99
N CYS A 255 -2.00 -7.34 6.20
CA CYS A 255 -3.38 -7.38 6.66
C CYS A 255 -4.23 -6.33 5.91
N PRO A 256 -5.57 -6.43 5.92
CA PRO A 256 -6.44 -5.49 5.20
C PRO A 256 -6.45 -4.09 5.81
N ARG A 257 -6.45 -3.96 7.14
CA ARG A 257 -6.53 -2.68 7.88
C ARG A 257 -5.70 -2.73 9.16
N LEU A 258 -5.32 -1.55 9.68
CA LEU A 258 -4.62 -1.40 10.96
C LEU A 258 -5.09 -0.17 11.77
N ASP A 259 -6.00 0.62 11.24
CA ASP A 259 -6.56 1.81 11.88
C ASP A 259 -7.61 1.49 12.95
N GLN A 260 -8.12 0.26 12.99
CA GLN A 260 -8.99 -0.22 14.05
C GLN A 260 -8.17 -0.77 15.24
N PRO A 261 -8.32 -0.21 16.45
CA PRO A 261 -7.49 -0.60 17.60
C PRO A 261 -7.51 -2.09 17.94
N ALA A 262 -8.70 -2.70 18.01
CA ALA A 262 -8.83 -4.12 18.34
C ALA A 262 -8.18 -5.04 17.30
N TYR A 263 -8.27 -4.68 16.02
CA TYR A 263 -7.64 -5.45 14.94
C TYR A 263 -6.13 -5.26 14.90
N MET A 264 -5.64 -4.04 15.15
CA MET A 264 -4.21 -3.77 15.33
C MET A 264 -3.62 -4.59 16.47
N MET A 265 -4.30 -4.61 17.63
CA MET A 265 -3.89 -5.39 18.81
C MET A 265 -3.77 -6.88 18.49
N HIS A 266 -4.75 -7.44 17.77
CA HIS A 266 -4.71 -8.81 17.29
C HIS A 266 -3.48 -9.07 16.39
N GLN A 267 -3.23 -8.20 15.41
CA GLN A 267 -2.10 -8.33 14.49
C GLN A 267 -0.74 -8.22 15.19
N VAL A 268 -0.60 -7.29 16.15
CA VAL A 268 0.59 -7.19 17.00
C VAL A 268 0.76 -8.47 17.82
N GLY A 269 -0.31 -8.99 18.41
CA GLY A 269 -0.28 -10.22 19.19
C GLY A 269 0.18 -11.42 18.37
N GLN A 270 -0.38 -11.61 17.17
CA GLN A 270 0.05 -12.66 16.26
C GLN A 270 1.51 -12.49 15.83
N MET A 271 1.95 -11.26 15.52
CA MET A 271 3.34 -11.00 15.14
C MET A 271 4.30 -11.39 16.28
N VAL A 272 4.01 -11.02 17.52
CA VAL A 272 4.83 -11.40 18.69
C VAL A 272 4.90 -12.92 18.86
N GLU A 273 3.78 -13.63 18.68
CA GLU A 273 3.76 -15.09 18.75
C GLU A 273 4.68 -15.71 17.69
N HIS A 274 4.66 -15.20 16.46
CA HIS A 274 5.50 -15.70 15.37
C HIS A 274 6.99 -15.38 15.57
N LEU A 275 7.31 -14.19 16.06
CA LEU A 275 8.70 -13.82 16.39
C LEU A 275 9.25 -14.73 17.52
N ARG A 276 8.47 -14.99 18.57
CA ARG A 276 8.89 -15.86 19.68
C ARG A 276 9.16 -17.31 19.26
N LYS A 277 8.49 -17.82 18.22
CA LYS A 277 8.70 -19.18 17.70
C LYS A 277 10.09 -19.40 17.10
N HIS A 278 10.81 -18.35 16.69
CA HIS A 278 12.10 -18.47 16.00
C HIS A 278 13.33 -18.50 16.92
N GLY A 279 13.15 -18.35 18.23
CA GLY A 279 14.18 -18.63 19.24
C GLY A 279 15.39 -17.68 19.23
N ARG A 280 15.34 -16.56 18.48
CA ARG A 280 16.35 -15.49 18.55
C ARG A 280 16.04 -14.55 19.71
N THR A 281 17.09 -13.91 20.24
CA THR A 281 17.00 -13.02 21.40
C THR A 281 16.29 -11.71 21.10
N THR A 282 16.53 -11.15 19.90
CA THR A 282 15.96 -9.88 19.47
C THR A 282 15.51 -9.99 18.01
N GLU A 283 14.22 -9.80 17.76
CA GLU A 283 13.65 -9.85 16.42
C GLU A 283 12.69 -8.68 16.14
N VAL A 284 12.60 -8.29 14.88
CA VAL A 284 11.72 -7.22 14.42
C VAL A 284 10.72 -7.76 13.40
N GLY A 285 9.46 -7.47 13.63
CA GLY A 285 8.34 -7.71 12.74
C GLY A 285 7.79 -6.41 12.14
N ILE A 286 7.19 -6.52 10.96
CA ILE A 286 6.49 -5.44 10.28
C ILE A 286 5.11 -5.97 9.89
N VAL A 287 4.06 -5.30 10.34
CA VAL A 287 2.69 -5.54 9.87
C VAL A 287 2.29 -4.38 8.98
N MET A 288 1.88 -4.64 7.74
CA MET A 288 1.46 -3.61 6.79
C MET A 288 0.04 -3.86 6.28
N SER A 289 -0.70 -2.77 6.14
CA SER A 289 -1.92 -2.69 5.33
C SER A 289 -1.68 -1.79 4.13
N GLY A 290 -2.68 -1.65 3.26
CA GLY A 290 -2.63 -0.72 2.13
C GLY A 290 -2.32 0.73 2.52
N TRP A 291 -2.71 1.13 3.74
CA TRP A 291 -2.66 2.52 4.19
C TRP A 291 -1.72 2.75 5.36
N HIS A 292 -1.41 1.71 6.14
CA HIS A 292 -0.75 1.85 7.43
C HIS A 292 0.32 0.80 7.65
N VAL A 293 1.24 1.07 8.57
CA VAL A 293 2.27 0.14 9.03
C VAL A 293 2.42 0.20 10.55
N VAL A 294 2.74 -0.95 11.15
CA VAL A 294 3.18 -1.09 12.54
C VAL A 294 4.45 -1.91 12.57
N ALA A 295 5.48 -1.43 13.27
CA ALA A 295 6.67 -2.19 13.58
C ALA A 295 6.55 -2.82 14.97
N VAL A 296 6.99 -4.07 15.11
CA VAL A 296 6.96 -4.82 16.37
C VAL A 296 8.37 -5.31 16.66
N ALA A 297 8.86 -5.16 17.88
CA ALA A 297 10.13 -5.70 18.32
C ALA A 297 9.92 -6.58 19.55
N VAL A 298 10.54 -7.76 19.54
CA VAL A 298 10.58 -8.67 20.68
C VAL A 298 12.03 -8.77 21.13
N ASP A 299 12.29 -8.50 22.42
CA ASP A 299 13.59 -8.67 23.05
C ASP A 299 13.44 -9.50 24.33
N GLY A 300 13.71 -10.80 24.22
CA GLY A 300 13.35 -11.78 25.25
C GLY A 300 11.86 -11.75 25.59
N HIS A 301 11.52 -11.29 26.79
CA HIS A 301 10.13 -11.15 27.24
C HIS A 301 9.51 -9.80 26.89
N GLU A 302 10.34 -8.79 26.62
CA GLU A 302 9.88 -7.42 26.36
C GLU A 302 9.31 -7.32 24.95
N VAL A 303 8.15 -6.68 24.84
CA VAL A 303 7.47 -6.42 23.57
C VAL A 303 7.38 -4.92 23.40
N ARG A 304 7.82 -4.43 22.24
CA ARG A 304 7.70 -3.04 21.82
C ARG A 304 6.99 -2.97 20.48
N HIS A 305 6.22 -1.94 20.22
CA HIS A 305 5.75 -1.66 18.86
C HIS A 305 5.65 -0.16 18.61
N SER A 306 5.66 0.24 17.34
CA SER A 306 5.37 1.61 16.94
C SER A 306 3.87 1.91 17.10
N PRO A 307 3.45 3.19 17.15
CA PRO A 307 2.07 3.52 16.83
C PRO A 307 1.72 3.05 15.40
N VAL A 308 0.42 3.01 15.09
CA VAL A 308 -0.04 2.84 13.71
C VAL A 308 0.35 4.09 12.93
N VAL A 309 1.12 3.92 11.87
CA VAL A 309 1.63 5.04 11.05
C VAL A 309 1.06 4.94 9.65
N ASP A 310 0.63 6.08 9.10
CA ASP A 310 0.22 6.18 7.72
C ASP A 310 1.39 5.95 6.77
N LEU A 311 1.18 5.18 5.71
CA LEU A 311 2.06 5.09 4.55
C LEU A 311 1.85 6.28 3.61
N HIS A 312 0.60 6.70 3.43
CA HIS A 312 0.21 7.82 2.59
C HIS A 312 -1.17 8.37 2.98
N ASP A 313 -1.49 9.57 2.50
CA ASP A 313 -2.85 10.16 2.56
C ASP A 313 -3.59 10.11 1.21
N GLY A 314 -3.03 9.39 0.22
CA GLY A 314 -3.56 9.31 -1.14
C GLY A 314 -3.13 10.50 -2.03
N LYS A 315 -2.36 11.43 -1.48
CA LYS A 315 -1.71 12.54 -2.20
C LYS A 315 -0.20 12.54 -2.00
N GLN A 316 0.25 12.27 -0.79
CA GLN A 316 1.64 12.29 -0.38
C GLN A 316 1.96 11.08 0.49
N LEU A 317 3.22 10.67 0.44
CA LEU A 317 3.77 9.69 1.37
C LEU A 317 3.90 10.28 2.77
N LYS A 318 3.86 9.39 3.77
CA LYS A 318 3.92 9.70 5.19
C LYS A 318 4.99 8.86 5.88
N ASP A 319 5.19 9.10 7.18
CA ASP A 319 6.31 8.56 7.96
C ASP A 319 6.34 7.03 8.03
N GLY A 320 5.24 6.34 7.73
CA GLY A 320 5.23 4.88 7.58
C GLY A 320 6.21 4.40 6.50
N VAL A 321 6.40 5.18 5.43
CA VAL A 321 7.40 4.86 4.39
C VAL A 321 8.82 5.03 4.94
N LEU A 322 9.07 6.03 5.77
CA LEU A 322 10.37 6.24 6.42
C LEU A 322 10.69 5.10 7.39
N LEU A 323 9.69 4.64 8.14
CA LEU A 323 9.80 3.46 9.01
C LEU A 323 10.17 2.21 8.20
N LEU A 324 9.52 1.97 7.06
CA LEU A 324 9.87 0.87 6.16
C LEU A 324 11.29 1.00 5.61
N MET A 325 11.68 2.19 5.15
CA MET A 325 13.03 2.44 4.65
C MET A 325 14.09 2.13 5.70
N HIS A 326 13.88 2.56 6.95
CA HIS A 326 14.75 2.28 8.08
C HIS A 326 14.85 0.78 8.36
N LEU A 327 13.71 0.10 8.55
CA LEU A 327 13.68 -1.31 8.97
C LEU A 327 14.12 -2.29 7.88
N LEU A 328 13.91 -1.93 6.61
CA LEU A 328 14.25 -2.72 5.44
C LEU A 328 15.59 -2.31 4.80
N ALA A 329 16.27 -1.33 5.39
CA ALA A 329 17.68 -1.08 5.09
C ALA A 329 18.51 -2.34 5.35
N PRO A 330 19.66 -2.50 4.69
CA PRO A 330 20.54 -3.65 4.93
C PRO A 330 20.85 -3.84 6.41
N ALA A 331 20.70 -5.07 6.92
CA ALA A 331 20.94 -5.39 8.34
C ALA A 331 22.37 -5.07 8.83
N PHE A 332 23.32 -4.89 7.92
CA PHE A 332 24.72 -4.56 8.24
C PHE A 332 25.04 -3.06 8.23
N THR A 333 24.10 -2.21 7.82
CA THR A 333 24.33 -0.76 7.71
C THR A 333 23.64 0.04 8.79
N VAL A 334 22.55 -0.47 9.37
CA VAL A 334 21.74 0.25 10.36
C VAL A 334 21.22 -0.75 11.40
N SER A 335 21.37 -0.43 12.69
CA SER A 335 20.67 -1.16 13.74
C SER A 335 19.18 -0.90 13.62
N LYS A 336 18.38 -1.97 13.59
CA LYS A 336 16.91 -1.88 13.44
C LYS A 336 16.20 -1.50 14.73
N THR A 337 16.89 -1.62 15.87
CA THR A 337 16.38 -1.25 17.19
C THR A 337 17.47 -0.47 17.92
N PRO A 338 17.25 0.84 18.17
CA PRO A 338 18.25 1.67 18.84
C PRO A 338 18.53 1.24 20.29
N TRP A 339 17.58 0.57 20.93
CA TRP A 339 17.69 0.02 22.29
C TRP A 339 18.30 -1.38 22.36
N GLY A 340 18.53 -2.04 21.23
CA GLY A 340 19.19 -3.34 21.23
C GLY A 340 20.67 -3.17 21.55
N ASN A 341 21.16 -3.80 22.62
CA ASN A 341 22.57 -3.80 23.03
C ASN A 341 23.52 -4.54 22.05
N GLY A 342 23.07 -4.79 20.81
CA GLY A 342 23.87 -5.39 19.76
C GLY A 342 24.75 -4.36 19.07
N SER A 343 25.98 -4.19 19.58
CA SER A 343 27.07 -3.60 18.80
C SER A 343 27.25 -4.41 17.52
N LEU A 344 26.84 -3.85 16.38
CA LEU A 344 27.18 -4.40 15.08
C LEU A 344 27.73 -3.29 14.18
N ILE A 345 28.77 -2.61 14.65
CA ILE A 345 29.87 -2.17 13.79
C ILE A 345 31.17 -2.37 14.57
N HIS A 346 31.77 -3.55 14.46
CA HIS A 346 33.23 -3.58 14.40
C HIS A 346 33.58 -2.74 13.18
N GLY A 347 34.07 -1.52 13.42
CA GLY A 347 34.72 -0.74 12.40
C GLY A 347 35.83 -1.62 11.86
N ALA A 348 35.66 -2.12 10.64
CA ALA A 348 36.76 -2.71 9.92
C ALA A 348 37.76 -1.55 9.79
N THR A 349 38.84 -1.63 10.55
CA THR A 349 40.03 -0.83 10.32
C THR A 349 40.47 -1.16 8.90
N ASN A 350 40.13 -0.28 7.95
CA ASN A 350 40.52 -0.40 6.56
C ASN A 350 42.05 -0.35 6.50
N THR A 351 42.70 -1.50 6.60
CA THR A 351 44.10 -1.66 6.23
C THR A 351 44.15 -1.88 4.71
N SER A 352 44.69 -0.86 4.04
CA SER A 352 44.89 -0.69 2.59
C SER A 352 43.61 -0.73 1.72
N ALA A 353 42.99 0.43 1.50
CA ALA A 353 41.86 0.57 0.58
C ALA A 353 42.33 1.18 -0.76
N ILE A 354 41.90 0.57 -1.86
CA ILE A 354 41.86 1.20 -3.18
C ILE A 354 41.11 2.55 -3.02
N PRO A 355 41.59 3.66 -3.60
CA PRO A 355 40.91 4.96 -3.49
C PRO A 355 39.45 4.88 -3.93
N GLU A 356 38.56 5.63 -3.26
CA GLU A 356 37.13 5.64 -3.54
C GLU A 356 36.84 5.94 -5.00
N GLU A 357 37.61 6.87 -5.57
CA GLU A 357 37.50 7.33 -6.94
C GLU A 357 37.72 6.18 -7.95
N ILE A 358 38.62 5.24 -7.64
CA ILE A 358 38.87 4.08 -8.51
C ILE A 358 37.68 3.12 -8.45
N ILE A 359 37.09 2.92 -7.27
CA ILE A 359 35.94 2.02 -7.13
C ILE A 359 34.69 2.64 -7.75
N GLU A 360 34.49 3.95 -7.60
CA GLU A 360 33.45 4.69 -8.32
C GLU A 360 33.61 4.56 -9.84
N GLN A 361 34.83 4.65 -10.37
CA GLN A 361 35.11 4.44 -11.78
C GLN A 361 34.79 3.00 -12.21
N ILE A 362 35.15 2.00 -11.41
CA ILE A 362 34.78 0.61 -11.70
C ILE A 362 33.26 0.49 -11.80
N VAL A 363 32.52 0.95 -10.78
CA VAL A 363 31.05 0.93 -10.76
C VAL A 363 30.49 1.65 -11.99
N HIS A 364 31.06 2.79 -12.35
CA HIS A 364 30.60 3.59 -13.48
C HIS A 364 30.70 2.87 -14.83
N TYR A 365 31.81 2.19 -15.08
CA TYR A 365 32.07 1.52 -16.36
C TYR A 365 31.55 0.07 -16.43
N THR A 366 31.08 -0.49 -15.32
CA THR A 366 30.44 -1.81 -15.36
C THR A 366 29.19 -1.82 -16.21
N ASP A 367 28.90 -2.93 -16.89
CA ASP A 367 27.61 -3.15 -17.54
C ASP A 367 26.50 -3.40 -16.48
N SER A 368 25.24 -3.45 -16.91
CA SER A 368 24.11 -3.60 -15.99
C SER A 368 24.11 -4.93 -15.22
N ASP A 369 24.60 -6.00 -15.83
CA ASP A 369 24.59 -7.33 -15.21
C ASP A 369 25.69 -7.39 -14.15
N THR A 370 26.89 -6.93 -14.48
CA THR A 370 28.00 -6.81 -13.53
C THR A 370 27.66 -5.87 -12.38
N TYR A 371 27.08 -4.69 -12.66
CA TYR A 371 26.64 -3.73 -11.63
C TYR A 371 25.74 -4.37 -10.58
N SER A 372 24.80 -5.25 -11.00
CA SER A 372 23.85 -5.90 -10.09
C SER A 372 24.51 -6.89 -9.10
N ILE A 373 25.71 -7.38 -9.43
CA ILE A 373 26.44 -8.37 -8.65
C ILE A 373 27.42 -7.69 -7.68
N LEU A 374 28.01 -6.55 -8.05
CA LEU A 374 29.04 -5.85 -7.25
C LEU A 374 28.69 -5.67 -5.76
N PRO A 375 27.46 -5.27 -5.38
CA PRO A 375 27.11 -5.07 -3.97
C PRO A 375 27.05 -6.35 -3.13
N SER A 376 26.97 -7.50 -3.78
CA SER A 376 26.99 -8.81 -3.12
C SER A 376 28.42 -9.29 -2.84
N ILE A 377 29.42 -8.74 -3.54
CA ILE A 377 30.82 -9.17 -3.45
C ILE A 377 31.59 -8.36 -2.40
N SER A 378 31.27 -7.06 -2.22
CA SER A 378 31.98 -6.21 -1.26
C SER A 378 31.08 -5.20 -0.57
N ARG A 379 31.33 -4.96 0.73
CA ARG A 379 30.72 -3.86 1.49
C ARG A 379 31.03 -2.50 0.89
N TYR A 380 32.22 -2.34 0.29
CA TYR A 380 32.65 -1.06 -0.27
C TYR A 380 31.93 -0.74 -1.58
N PHE A 381 31.86 -1.71 -2.52
CA PHE A 381 31.02 -1.59 -3.72
C PHE A 381 29.56 -1.34 -3.36
N ARG A 382 29.04 -2.04 -2.35
CA ARG A 382 27.67 -1.82 -1.86
C ARG A 382 27.46 -0.39 -1.39
N SER A 383 28.38 0.18 -0.62
CA SER A 383 28.28 1.57 -0.14
C SER A 383 28.15 2.55 -1.31
N ILE A 384 29.00 2.40 -2.32
CA ILE A 384 29.00 3.27 -3.51
C ILE A 384 27.71 3.09 -4.32
N CYS A 385 27.26 1.86 -4.56
CA CYS A 385 26.02 1.61 -5.28
C CYS A 385 24.76 2.13 -4.53
N LEU A 386 24.82 2.26 -3.21
CA LEU A 386 23.74 2.86 -2.41
C LEU A 386 23.77 4.39 -2.42
N ALA A 387 24.95 4.99 -2.45
CA ALA A 387 25.13 6.42 -2.61
C ALA A 387 24.73 6.88 -4.02
N HIS A 388 25.06 6.07 -5.03
CA HIS A 388 24.89 6.36 -6.45
C HIS A 388 24.12 5.26 -7.19
N PRO A 389 22.81 5.09 -6.90
CA PRO A 389 22.03 4.02 -7.50
C PRO A 389 21.93 4.20 -9.02
N ARG A 390 22.02 3.09 -9.75
CA ARG A 390 21.86 3.05 -11.21
C ARG A 390 20.44 2.66 -11.62
N VAL A 391 19.90 3.36 -12.61
CA VAL A 391 18.62 3.08 -13.27
C VAL A 391 18.84 3.08 -14.78
N GLY A 392 18.80 1.89 -15.40
CA GLY A 392 19.20 1.72 -16.80
C GLY A 392 20.66 2.16 -17.01
N ASP A 393 20.91 3.03 -18.00
CA ASP A 393 22.24 3.55 -18.30
C ASP A 393 22.57 4.87 -17.57
N GLN A 394 21.79 5.20 -16.54
CA GLN A 394 21.93 6.43 -15.76
C GLN A 394 22.27 6.12 -14.31
N ILE A 395 23.31 6.75 -13.80
CA ILE A 395 23.67 6.74 -12.39
C ILE A 395 23.07 7.99 -11.75
N LEU A 396 22.33 7.84 -10.65
CA LEU A 396 21.76 8.95 -9.91
C LEU A 396 22.81 9.52 -8.95
N LEU A 397 23.16 10.78 -9.13
CA LEU A 397 24.18 11.48 -8.34
C LEU A 397 23.59 12.34 -7.22
N GLY A 398 22.34 12.79 -7.38
CA GLY A 398 21.71 13.72 -6.46
C GLY A 398 20.22 13.84 -6.71
N TYR A 399 19.47 14.19 -5.67
CA TYR A 399 18.08 14.59 -5.78
C TYR A 399 18.01 16.12 -5.83
N GLU A 400 17.31 16.66 -6.83
CA GLU A 400 17.27 18.11 -7.08
C GLU A 400 15.95 18.72 -6.61
N ALA A 401 14.81 18.07 -6.92
CA ALA A 401 13.50 18.58 -6.58
C ALA A 401 12.39 17.52 -6.69
N ALA A 402 11.32 17.75 -5.92
CA ALA A 402 10.07 17.01 -6.04
C ALA A 402 9.34 17.33 -7.35
N ALA A 403 8.42 16.47 -7.75
CA ALA A 403 7.56 16.72 -8.90
C ALA A 403 6.73 18.02 -8.69
N THR A 404 6.81 18.95 -9.64
CA THR A 404 5.98 20.17 -9.62
C THR A 404 4.61 19.88 -10.22
N SER A 405 3.55 20.35 -9.55
CA SER A 405 2.18 20.22 -10.05
C SER A 405 1.99 21.05 -11.33
N GLY A 406 1.37 20.45 -12.36
CA GLY A 406 0.98 21.16 -13.59
C GLY A 406 1.82 20.89 -14.84
N ALA A 407 2.99 20.22 -14.74
CA ALA A 407 3.78 19.85 -15.91
C ALA A 407 3.33 18.52 -16.55
N ILE A 408 3.51 18.39 -17.88
CA ILE A 408 3.17 17.19 -18.68
C ILE A 408 3.97 15.95 -18.23
N CYS A 409 5.16 16.15 -17.64
CA CYS A 409 5.98 15.09 -17.02
C CYS A 409 6.10 15.34 -15.51
N LYS A 410 5.18 14.76 -14.74
CA LYS A 410 5.10 14.81 -13.26
C LYS A 410 6.03 13.79 -12.62
N GLY A 411 7.33 14.05 -12.65
CA GLY A 411 8.33 13.16 -12.07
C GLY A 411 9.34 13.92 -11.23
N PRO A 412 9.89 13.31 -10.16
CA PRO A 412 10.99 13.90 -9.40
C PRO A 412 12.22 14.06 -10.28
N VAL A 413 13.03 15.04 -9.91
CA VAL A 413 14.19 15.50 -10.67
C VAL A 413 15.45 15.00 -9.99
N PHE A 414 16.27 14.25 -10.74
CA PHE A 414 17.55 13.75 -10.29
C PHE A 414 18.68 14.32 -11.14
N ARG A 415 19.81 14.60 -10.50
CA ARG A 415 21.08 14.76 -11.18
C ARG A 415 21.57 13.38 -11.58
N THR A 416 21.88 13.19 -12.86
CA THR A 416 22.32 11.89 -13.38
C THR A 416 23.63 11.99 -14.14
N ARG A 417 24.30 10.87 -14.30
CA ARG A 417 25.45 10.69 -15.19
C ARG A 417 25.21 9.45 -16.03
N SER A 418 25.35 9.57 -17.34
CA SER A 418 25.25 8.43 -18.25
C SER A 418 26.51 7.57 -18.15
N THR A 419 26.41 6.25 -18.25
CA THR A 419 27.60 5.37 -18.31
C THR A 419 28.48 5.59 -19.54
N ASN A 420 27.99 6.33 -20.53
CA ASN A 420 28.74 6.69 -21.75
C ASN A 420 29.30 8.12 -21.71
N SER A 421 29.14 8.85 -20.59
CA SER A 421 29.62 10.23 -20.47
C SER A 421 30.02 10.59 -19.03
N MET A 422 31.09 11.38 -18.90
CA MET A 422 31.48 11.95 -17.60
C MET A 422 30.62 13.16 -17.20
N SER A 423 29.91 13.78 -18.14
CA SER A 423 29.08 14.96 -17.86
C SER A 423 27.85 14.59 -17.05
N SER A 424 27.59 15.32 -15.96
CA SER A 424 26.30 15.25 -15.27
C SER A 424 25.24 16.04 -16.02
N THR A 425 24.02 15.53 -16.01
CA THR A 425 22.82 16.20 -16.53
C THR A 425 21.69 16.09 -15.50
N VAL A 426 20.56 16.69 -15.81
CA VAL A 426 19.35 16.58 -14.98
C VAL A 426 18.33 15.75 -15.74
N ALA A 427 17.81 14.71 -15.11
CA ALA A 427 16.79 13.83 -15.67
C ALA A 427 15.57 13.77 -14.75
N ARG A 428 14.40 13.55 -15.36
CA ARG A 428 13.16 13.28 -14.62
C ARG A 428 12.86 11.81 -14.66
N LEU A 429 12.46 11.24 -13.51
CA LEU A 429 11.90 9.91 -13.51
C LEU A 429 10.51 9.97 -14.15
N ALA A 430 10.36 9.47 -15.36
CA ALA A 430 9.07 9.43 -16.05
C ALA A 430 8.34 8.14 -15.71
N ARG A 431 7.09 8.26 -15.25
CA ARG A 431 6.17 7.13 -15.15
C ARG A 431 5.64 6.82 -16.55
N THR A 432 5.91 5.62 -17.02
CA THR A 432 5.18 5.06 -18.15
C THR A 432 3.87 4.53 -17.59
N ALA A 433 2.78 5.28 -17.78
CA ALA A 433 1.46 4.80 -17.40
C ALA A 433 1.11 3.61 -18.32
N GLN A 434 1.45 2.39 -17.91
CA GLN A 434 0.70 1.24 -18.39
C GLN A 434 -0.68 1.39 -17.79
N SER A 435 -1.67 1.63 -18.65
CA SER A 435 -3.06 1.47 -18.26
C SER A 435 -3.20 0.03 -17.78
N VAL A 436 -3.23 -0.18 -16.46
CA VAL A 436 -3.98 -1.32 -15.95
C VAL A 436 -5.36 -1.14 -16.56
N LEU A 437 -5.76 -2.09 -17.39
CA LEU A 437 -7.09 -2.14 -18.00
C LEU A 437 -8.09 -2.30 -16.84
N ASN A 438 -8.39 -1.19 -16.16
CA ASN A 438 -9.43 -1.14 -15.13
C ASN A 438 -10.75 -1.13 -15.87
N TRP A 439 -11.31 -2.33 -16.06
CA TRP A 439 -12.66 -2.52 -16.58
C TRP A 439 -13.72 -2.02 -15.58
N TYR A 440 -13.32 -1.75 -14.34
CA TYR A 440 -14.13 -1.14 -13.30
C TYR A 440 -13.91 0.38 -13.29
N ALA A 441 -15.01 1.14 -13.23
CA ALA A 441 -14.97 2.60 -13.30
C ALA A 441 -13.97 3.20 -12.27
N PRO A 442 -13.09 4.12 -12.69
CA PRO A 442 -11.96 4.60 -11.89
C PRO A 442 -12.40 5.65 -10.87
N TRP A 443 -12.82 5.19 -9.69
CA TRP A 443 -13.18 6.06 -8.58
C TRP A 443 -11.96 6.33 -7.69
N ARG A 444 -11.45 7.56 -7.75
CA ARG A 444 -10.46 7.98 -6.76
C ARG A 444 -11.14 8.19 -5.41
N TYR A 445 -10.95 7.23 -4.52
CA TYR A 445 -11.06 7.49 -3.08
C TYR A 445 -9.76 8.13 -2.60
N ARG A 446 -9.86 9.40 -2.21
CA ARG A 446 -8.77 10.16 -1.56
C ARG A 446 -9.02 10.37 -0.08
N ALA A 447 -9.99 9.68 0.49
CA ALA A 447 -10.29 9.70 1.91
C ALA A 447 -10.06 8.29 2.47
N LYS A 448 -9.50 8.21 3.68
CA LYS A 448 -9.56 7.01 4.52
C LYS A 448 -11.05 6.67 4.68
N CYS A 449 -11.51 5.53 4.16
CA CYS A 449 -12.86 5.04 4.41
C CYS A 449 -12.95 4.35 5.77
#